data_AF-A0A964LAR5-F1
#
_entry.id   AF-A0A964LAR5-F1
#
_cell.length_a   1.000
_cell.length_b   1.000
_cell.length_c   1.000
_cell.angle_alpha   90.00
_cell.angle_beta   90.00
_cell.angle_gamma   90.00
#
_symmetry.space_group_name_H-M   'P 1'
#
loop_
_entity.id
_entity.type
_entity.pdbx_description
1 polymer ?
#
loop_
_entity_poly.entity_id
_entity_poly.type
_entity_poly.pdbx_seq_one_letter_code
_entity_poly.pdbx_strand_id
1 'polypeptide(L)' 'MPESRIKAAQSLHRKAQWRMAFVMAENSLGFHAAQESACILGEGIDYARQGQISVLKGD' A
#
# COMPACT_ATOMS: atom_id res chain seq x y z
N MET A 1 -19.67 -8.56 -5.75
CA MET A 1 -19.31 -7.17 -6.13
C MET A 1 -18.94 -7.18 -7.60
N PRO A 2 -19.60 -6.40 -8.47
CA PRO A 2 -19.12 -6.17 -9.83
C PRO A 2 -17.64 -5.80 -9.86
N GLU A 3 -16.90 -6.21 -10.88
CA GLU A 3 -15.45 -5.93 -10.99
C GLU A 3 -15.14 -4.42 -10.98
N SER A 4 -16.04 -3.62 -11.57
CA SER A 4 -15.98 -2.16 -11.52
C SER A 4 -15.96 -1.59 -10.10
N ARG A 5 -16.64 -2.25 -9.15
CA ARG A 5 -16.75 -1.81 -7.75
C ARG A 5 -15.47 -2.02 -6.94
N ILE A 6 -14.55 -2.87 -7.41
CA ILE A 6 -13.30 -3.19 -6.70
C ILE A 6 -12.05 -2.66 -7.41
N LYS A 7 -12.19 -2.13 -8.64
CA LYS A 7 -11.06 -1.66 -9.44
C LYS A 7 -10.25 -0.57 -8.73
N ALA A 8 -10.92 0.37 -8.05
CA ALA A 8 -10.26 1.40 -7.25
C ALA A 8 -9.46 0.79 -6.08
N ALA A 9 -10.09 -0.13 -5.33
CA ALA A 9 -9.47 -0.83 -4.21
C ALA A 9 -8.25 -1.65 -4.66
N GLN A 10 -8.34 -2.37 -5.77
CA GLN A 10 -7.22 -3.14 -6.33
C GLN A 10 -6.05 -2.24 -6.76
N SER A 11 -6.34 -1.07 -7.31
CA SER A 11 -5.31 -0.10 -7.69
C SER A 11 -4.56 0.44 -6.46
N LEU A 12 -5.29 0.79 -5.40
CA LEU A 12 -4.74 1.23 -4.12
C LEU A 12 -3.96 0.11 -3.43
N HIS A 13 -4.50 -1.10 -3.43
CA HIS A 13 -3.82 -2.28 -2.89
C HIS A 13 -2.49 -2.55 -3.59
N ARG A 14 -2.45 -2.48 -4.93
CA ARG A 14 -1.21 -2.64 -5.70
C ARG A 14 -0.16 -1.58 -5.33
N LYS A 15 -0.55 -0.32 -5.12
CA LYS A 15 0.36 0.75 -4.68
C LYS A 15 0.92 0.49 -3.28
N ALA A 16 0.08 0.00 -2.36
CA ALA A 16 0.48 -0.37 -1.01
C ALA A 16 1.46 -1.56 -1.01
N GLN A 17 1.11 -2.63 -1.74
CA GLN A 17 1.92 -3.83 -1.84
C GLN A 17 3.29 -3.54 -2.44
N TRP A 18 3.37 -2.72 -3.49
CA TRP A 18 4.65 -2.34 -4.10
C TRP A 18 5.62 -1.70 -3.09
N ARG A 19 5.13 -0.78 -2.27
CA ARG A 19 5.94 -0.07 -1.27
C ARG A 19 6.44 -0.99 -0.16
N MET A 20 5.55 -1.85 0.34
CA MET A 20 5.92 -2.87 1.32
C MET A 20 6.97 -3.81 0.73
N ALA A 21 6.73 -4.33 -0.47
CA ALA A 21 7.67 -5.22 -1.14
C ALA A 21 9.01 -4.54 -1.44
N PHE A 22 9.02 -3.25 -1.79
CA PHE A 22 10.25 -2.50 -2.04
C PHE A 22 11.15 -2.45 -0.79
N VAL A 23 10.59 -2.15 0.38
CA VAL A 23 11.34 -2.11 1.64
C VAL A 23 11.74 -3.53 2.09
N MET A 24 10.87 -4.52 1.89
CA MET A 24 11.11 -5.91 2.32
C MET A 24 12.04 -6.70 1.38
N ALA A 25 12.21 -6.25 0.14
CA ALA A 25 13.16 -6.84 -0.82
C ALA A 25 14.61 -6.55 -0.42
N GLU A 26 14.83 -5.57 0.45
CA GLU A 26 16.12 -5.21 0.99
C GLU A 26 16.33 -5.93 2.33
N ASN A 27 17.41 -6.71 2.45
CA ASN A 27 17.62 -7.63 3.58
C ASN A 27 17.86 -6.93 4.92
N SER A 28 18.24 -5.64 4.92
CA SER A 28 18.45 -4.85 6.14
C SER A 28 17.14 -4.29 6.71
N LEU A 29 16.02 -4.42 6.00
CA LEU A 29 14.69 -3.95 6.38
C LEU A 29 14.68 -2.45 6.73
N GLY A 30 15.51 -1.68 6.03
CA GLY A 30 15.63 -0.24 6.23
C GLY A 30 16.67 0.21 7.25
N PHE A 31 17.52 -0.67 7.78
CA PHE A 31 18.65 -0.25 8.62
C PHE A 31 19.55 0.79 7.93
N HIS A 32 19.82 0.60 6.63
CA HIS A 32 20.67 1.52 5.85
C HIS A 32 20.03 2.90 5.58
N ALA A 33 18.70 3.01 5.63
CA ALA A 33 17.97 4.22 5.26
C ALA A 33 16.65 4.33 6.04
N ALA A 34 16.72 4.29 7.38
CA ALA A 34 15.55 4.10 8.23
C ALA A 34 14.43 5.13 8.02
N GLN A 35 14.78 6.40 7.80
CA GLN A 35 13.81 7.47 7.56
C GLN A 35 13.11 7.29 6.21
N GLU A 36 13.84 6.91 5.16
CA GLU A 36 13.26 6.68 3.84
C GLU A 36 12.36 5.43 3.85
N SER A 37 12.81 4.34 4.49
CA SER A 37 11.99 3.15 4.67
C SER A 37 10.72 3.44 5.46
N ALA A 38 10.80 4.25 6.52
CA ALA A 38 9.62 4.68 7.28
C ALA A 38 8.67 5.54 6.43
N CYS A 39 9.19 6.45 5.60
CA CYS A 39 8.40 7.25 4.66
C CYS A 39 7.63 6.37 3.67
N ILE A 40 8.33 5.44 3.01
CA ILE A 40 7.74 4.52 2.02
C ILE A 40 6.70 3.60 2.67
N LEU A 41 6.97 3.06 3.87
CA LEU A 41 6.01 2.23 4.60
C LEU A 41 4.80 3.05 5.05
N GLY A 42 4.98 4.30 5.46
CA GLY A 42 3.91 5.22 5.80
C GLY A 42 2.96 5.47 4.62
N GLU A 43 3.49 5.75 3.43
CA GLU A 43 2.70 5.85 2.21
C GLU A 43 1.97 4.52 1.89
N GLY A 44 2.65 3.39 2.09
CA GLY A 44 2.07 2.07 1.89
C GLY A 44 0.85 1.82 2.79
N ILE A 45 0.94 2.21 4.06
CA ILE A 45 -0.15 2.13 5.03
C ILE A 45 -1.32 3.04 4.62
N ASP A 46 -1.03 4.26 4.18
CA ASP A 46 -2.07 5.20 3.73
C ASP A 46 -2.83 4.65 2.52
N TYR A 47 -2.12 4.16 1.48
CA TYR A 47 -2.79 3.53 0.33
C TYR A 47 -3.58 2.28 0.71
N ALA A 48 -3.08 1.46 1.65
CA ALA A 48 -3.83 0.31 2.15
C ALA A 48 -5.13 0.76 2.83
N ARG A 49 -5.08 1.82 3.64
CA ARG A 49 -6.25 2.35 4.33
C ARG A 49 -7.27 2.95 3.36
N GLN A 50 -6.82 3.72 2.38
CA GLN A 50 -7.67 4.22 1.30
C GLN A 50 -8.32 3.07 0.53
N GLY A 51 -7.57 2.01 0.23
CA GLY A 51 -8.08 0.80 -0.41
C GLY A 51 -9.22 0.16 0.38
N GLN A 52 -9.03 -0.04 1.69
CA GLN A 52 -10.07 -0.57 2.58
C GLN A 52 -11.32 0.32 2.60
N ILE A 53 -11.14 1.63 2.74
CA ILE A 53 -12.26 2.60 2.74
C ILE A 53 -13.00 2.57 1.40
N SER A 54 -12.30 2.43 0.27
CA SER A 54 -12.93 2.39 -1.04
C SER A 54 -13.87 1.19 -1.23
N VAL A 55 -13.54 0.04 -0.64
CA VAL A 55 -14.42 -1.14 -0.63
C VAL A 55 -15.63 -0.90 0.28
N LEU A 56 -15.43 -0.27 1.43
CA LEU A 56 -16.48 -0.02 2.42
C LEU A 56 -17.48 1.05 1.99
N LYS A 57 -17.03 2.08 1.27
CA LYS A 57 -17.90 3.15 0.76
C LYS A 57 -18.81 2.67 -0.37
N GLY A 58 -18.40 1.62 -1.09
CA GLY A 58 -19.22 0.86 -2.03
C GLY A 58 -20.18 1.71 -2.86
N ASP A 59 -19.68 2.42 -3.89
CA ASP A 59 -20.52 3.11 -4.88
C ASP A 59 -21.49 2.14 -5.56
#